data_AF-A0A7J9YIG4-F1
#
_entry.id   AF-A0A7J9YIG4-F1
#
_cell.length_a   1.000
_cell.length_b   1.000
_cell.length_c   1.000
_cell.angle_alpha   90.00
_cell.angle_beta   90.00
_cell.angle_gamma   90.00
#
_symmetry.space_group_name_H-M   'P 1'
#
loop_
_entity.id
_entity.type
_entity.pdbx_description
1 polymer ?
#
loop_
_entity_poly.entity_id
_entity_poly.type
_entity_poly.pdbx_seq_one_letter_code
_entity_poly.pdbx_strand_id
1 'polypeptide(L)'
;MAPPAGTIRPGRYLAFFLMIVVVLYGLVFFTGDREPSPRLGIDLKGGTSVTLTARTPDGSEPTRESLNQARSIIGERVNGLGVNGAEVVLDGTQIVITVPGDEGEQAKTLGQTAKLGFRKVVAGPFDPAALANAGQGGQQGDGTAEPGKGSKDDDAKDDGKGDDNTGGGSAVAGAAQDDQDAEDKATDETKDDASQVDPGLPEETQKEITEARKLRQSKDLIAEGPQAQAALEKAIKSLDCGKGKQDPLRGNDDPTLPLVACDQDRASAGTRSAYLLGPVILDGQMIKDSTSSVNQDGIGHQVNIEFTNAGSSKWAKITSEMAQESAQRPQNDPARVSFVMDTEVVSAPSVTQAIAGNTRITGDFT
;
A
#
# COMPACT_ATOMS: atom_id res chain seq x y z
N MET A 1 -85.69 -2.65 -16.99
CA MET A 1 -85.39 -1.23 -16.70
C MET A 1 -83.89 -1.09 -16.71
N ALA A 2 -83.33 -0.33 -17.67
CA ALA A 2 -81.88 -0.07 -17.68
C ALA A 2 -81.55 0.87 -16.50
N PRO A 3 -80.51 0.60 -15.70
CA PRO A 3 -80.12 1.49 -14.62
C PRO A 3 -79.73 2.87 -15.18
N PRO A 4 -80.03 3.97 -14.47
CA PRO A 4 -79.73 5.31 -14.94
C PRO A 4 -78.22 5.48 -15.12
N ALA A 5 -77.82 6.10 -16.24
CA ALA A 5 -76.43 6.41 -16.52
C ALA A 5 -75.87 7.30 -15.39
N GLY A 6 -74.92 6.77 -14.63
CA GLY A 6 -74.27 7.50 -13.55
C GLY A 6 -73.57 8.74 -14.09
N THR A 7 -73.94 9.92 -13.57
CA THR A 7 -73.27 11.17 -13.92
C THR A 7 -71.92 11.21 -13.20
N ILE A 8 -70.86 10.79 -13.88
CA ILE A 8 -69.48 11.00 -13.42
C ILE A 8 -69.29 12.52 -13.30
N ARG A 9 -68.85 13.00 -12.13
CA ARG A 9 -68.49 14.40 -11.91
C ARG A 9 -66.98 14.56 -12.16
N PRO A 10 -66.55 14.80 -13.40
CA PRO A 10 -65.13 14.71 -13.79
C PRO A 10 -64.22 15.63 -12.97
N GLY A 11 -64.72 16.80 -12.56
CA GLY A 11 -63.94 17.75 -11.74
C GLY A 11 -63.50 17.19 -10.39
N ARG A 12 -64.29 16.31 -9.76
CA ARG A 12 -63.95 15.73 -8.45
C ARG A 12 -62.87 14.65 -8.59
N TYR A 13 -62.89 13.90 -9.68
CA TYR A 13 -61.84 12.92 -10.01
C TYR A 13 -60.54 13.62 -10.44
N LEU A 14 -60.63 14.71 -11.21
CA LEU A 14 -59.47 15.54 -11.57
C LEU A 14 -58.81 16.18 -10.35
N ALA A 15 -59.59 16.73 -9.41
CA ALA A 15 -59.06 17.31 -8.19
C ALA A 15 -58.38 16.25 -7.30
N PHE A 16 -58.96 15.05 -7.20
CA PHE A 16 -58.37 13.94 -6.47
C PHE A 16 -57.07 13.45 -7.12
N PHE A 17 -57.04 13.34 -8.45
CA PHE A 17 -55.82 13.01 -9.19
C PHE A 17 -54.71 14.05 -8.97
N LEU A 18 -55.04 15.35 -9.05
CA LEU A 18 -54.09 16.44 -8.84
C LEU A 18 -53.54 16.43 -7.41
N MET A 19 -54.40 16.15 -6.42
CA MET A 19 -53.98 15.96 -5.02
C MET A 19 -53.00 14.80 -4.86
N ILE A 20 -53.26 13.65 -5.50
CA ILE A 20 -52.33 12.51 -5.51
C ILE A 20 -50.99 12.91 -6.14
N VAL A 21 -50.99 13.60 -7.28
CA VAL A 21 -49.77 14.05 -7.96
C VAL A 21 -48.94 14.97 -7.05
N VAL A 22 -49.58 15.93 -6.39
CA VAL A 22 -48.91 16.85 -5.45
C VAL A 22 -48.35 16.10 -4.24
N VAL A 23 -49.09 15.14 -3.69
CA VAL A 23 -48.61 14.30 -2.58
C VAL A 23 -47.41 13.45 -3.00
N LEU A 24 -47.46 12.82 -4.18
CA LEU A 24 -46.34 12.04 -4.72
C LEU A 24 -45.11 12.91 -4.97
N TYR A 25 -45.28 14.10 -5.56
CA TYR A 25 -44.17 15.04 -5.79
C TYR A 25 -43.58 15.57 -4.48
N GLY A 26 -44.44 15.83 -3.49
CA GLY A 26 -44.04 16.19 -2.14
C GLY A 26 -43.23 15.07 -1.49
N LEU A 27 -43.66 13.82 -1.60
CA LEU A 27 -42.91 12.68 -1.06
C LEU A 27 -41.52 12.56 -1.70
N VAL A 28 -41.37 12.79 -3.01
CA VAL A 28 -40.04 12.76 -3.67
C VAL A 28 -39.10 13.83 -3.12
N PHE A 29 -39.60 15.04 -2.79
CA PHE A 29 -38.76 16.11 -2.24
C PHE A 29 -38.49 16.00 -0.73
N PHE A 30 -39.41 15.39 0.02
CA PHE A 30 -39.34 15.27 1.47
C PHE A 30 -38.82 13.90 1.96
N THR A 31 -38.63 12.92 1.07
CA THR A 31 -38.07 11.59 1.38
C THR A 31 -36.88 11.26 0.47
N GLY A 32 -35.81 10.67 1.00
CA GLY A 32 -34.58 10.36 0.25
C GLY A 32 -33.55 11.51 0.17
N ASP A 33 -32.65 11.44 -0.81
CA ASP A 33 -31.46 12.29 -0.98
C ASP A 33 -31.78 13.78 -1.28
N ARG A 34 -33.07 14.16 -1.38
CA ARG A 34 -33.59 15.50 -1.70
C ARG A 34 -33.14 16.10 -3.03
N GLU A 35 -32.49 15.31 -3.89
CA GLU A 35 -32.07 15.73 -5.22
C GLU A 35 -33.18 15.43 -6.26
N PRO A 36 -33.61 16.41 -7.06
CA PRO A 36 -34.63 16.21 -8.10
C PRO A 36 -34.12 15.46 -9.33
N SER A 37 -32.82 15.13 -9.38
CA SER A 37 -32.22 14.37 -10.46
C SER A 37 -32.25 12.87 -10.14
N PRO A 38 -32.95 12.04 -10.94
CA PRO A 38 -32.87 10.59 -10.79
C PRO A 38 -31.44 10.10 -11.06
N ARG A 39 -31.00 9.08 -10.33
CA ARG A 39 -29.71 8.42 -10.60
C ARG A 39 -29.79 7.75 -11.97
N LEU A 40 -29.07 8.32 -12.93
CA LEU A 40 -28.97 7.80 -14.29
C LEU A 40 -28.13 6.52 -14.27
N GLY A 41 -28.62 5.46 -14.91
CA GLY A 41 -27.85 4.23 -15.12
C GLY A 41 -26.65 4.45 -16.05
N ILE A 42 -25.75 3.47 -16.10
CA ILE A 42 -24.50 3.49 -16.90
C ILE A 42 -24.78 3.81 -18.38
N ASP A 43 -25.88 3.28 -18.94
CA ASP A 43 -26.29 3.51 -20.34
C ASP A 43 -26.63 5.00 -20.63
N LEU A 44 -26.99 5.77 -19.61
CA LEU A 44 -27.37 7.18 -19.73
C LEU A 44 -26.27 8.15 -19.25
N LYS A 45 -25.34 7.70 -18.41
CA LYS A 45 -24.22 8.50 -17.87
C LYS A 45 -22.87 8.21 -18.53
N GLY A 46 -22.76 7.13 -19.31
CA GLY A 46 -21.47 6.61 -19.71
C GLY A 46 -20.69 6.03 -18.51
N GLY A 47 -19.63 5.27 -18.80
CA GLY A 47 -18.76 4.70 -17.78
C GLY A 47 -17.47 4.15 -18.37
N THR A 48 -16.46 3.99 -17.53
CA THR A 48 -15.19 3.36 -17.92
C THR A 48 -15.21 1.89 -17.51
N SER A 49 -14.93 1.00 -18.47
CA SER A 49 -14.77 -0.43 -18.19
C SER A 49 -13.29 -0.80 -18.26
N VAL A 50 -12.80 -1.44 -17.22
CA VAL A 50 -11.45 -1.99 -17.13
C VAL A 50 -11.56 -3.50 -17.06
N THR A 51 -10.94 -4.17 -18.03
CA THR A 51 -10.89 -5.64 -18.07
C THR A 51 -9.54 -6.12 -17.57
N LEU A 52 -9.55 -6.89 -16.49
CA LEU A 52 -8.36 -7.45 -15.85
C LEU A 52 -8.27 -8.94 -16.20
N THR A 53 -7.09 -9.36 -16.65
CA THR A 53 -6.78 -10.78 -16.85
C THR A 53 -6.05 -11.28 -15.61
N ALA A 54 -6.63 -12.27 -14.93
CA ALA A 54 -6.00 -12.90 -13.78
C ALA A 54 -4.80 -13.74 -14.23
N ARG A 55 -3.77 -13.74 -13.38
CA ARG A 55 -2.50 -14.43 -13.64
C ARG A 55 -2.13 -15.21 -12.39
N THR A 56 -1.79 -16.47 -12.56
CA THR A 56 -1.24 -17.28 -11.48
C THR A 56 0.30 -17.26 -11.56
N PRO A 57 1.00 -17.48 -10.44
CA PRO A 57 2.46 -17.50 -10.42
C PRO A 57 3.09 -18.54 -11.35
N ASP A 58 2.41 -19.67 -11.52
CA ASP A 58 2.80 -20.84 -12.31
C ASP A 58 2.39 -20.76 -13.80
N GLY A 59 1.71 -19.68 -14.19
CA GLY A 59 1.18 -19.49 -15.55
C GLY A 59 0.03 -20.42 -15.92
N SER A 60 -0.51 -21.20 -14.97
CA SER A 60 -1.69 -22.02 -15.18
C SER A 60 -2.98 -21.18 -15.27
N GLU A 61 -4.10 -21.82 -15.66
CA GLU A 61 -5.39 -21.12 -15.66
C GLU A 61 -5.86 -20.85 -14.22
N PRO A 62 -6.26 -19.60 -13.88
CA PRO A 62 -6.78 -19.27 -12.56
C PRO A 62 -7.99 -20.11 -12.17
N THR A 63 -7.97 -20.66 -10.96
CA THR A 63 -9.10 -21.42 -10.43
C THR A 63 -10.31 -20.51 -10.19
N ARG A 64 -11.53 -21.06 -10.28
CA ARG A 64 -12.76 -20.29 -10.05
C ARG A 64 -12.83 -19.69 -8.65
N GLU A 65 -12.28 -20.37 -7.66
CA GLU A 65 -12.22 -19.91 -6.28
C GLU A 65 -11.29 -18.70 -6.13
N SER A 66 -10.09 -18.75 -6.72
CA SER A 66 -9.17 -17.61 -6.75
C SER A 66 -9.76 -16.40 -7.47
N LEU A 67 -10.52 -16.61 -8.56
CA LEU A 67 -11.21 -15.55 -9.28
C LEU A 67 -12.33 -14.91 -8.45
N ASN A 68 -13.09 -15.71 -7.70
CA ASN A 68 -14.12 -15.20 -6.79
C ASN A 68 -13.52 -14.41 -5.62
N GLN A 69 -12.40 -14.88 -5.08
CA GLN A 69 -11.65 -14.16 -4.04
C GLN A 69 -11.10 -12.84 -4.57
N ALA A 70 -10.47 -12.85 -5.75
CA ALA A 70 -9.98 -11.64 -6.41
C ALA A 70 -11.13 -10.64 -6.67
N ARG A 71 -12.29 -11.12 -7.15
CA ARG A 71 -13.49 -10.30 -7.32
C ARG A 71 -13.94 -9.66 -5.99
N SER A 72 -13.93 -10.41 -4.89
CA SER A 72 -14.29 -9.89 -3.56
C SER A 72 -13.35 -8.77 -3.13
N ILE A 73 -12.03 -9.01 -3.22
CA ILE A 73 -10.99 -8.05 -2.85
C ILE A 73 -11.10 -6.78 -3.70
N ILE A 74 -11.30 -6.93 -5.01
CA ILE A 74 -11.49 -5.79 -5.92
C ILE A 74 -12.77 -5.03 -5.55
N GLY A 75 -13.87 -5.72 -5.26
CA GLY A 75 -15.11 -5.08 -4.82
C GLY A 75 -14.93 -4.27 -3.54
N GLU A 76 -14.21 -4.81 -2.54
CA GLU A 76 -13.87 -4.10 -1.30
C GLU A 76 -13.03 -2.85 -1.57
N ARG A 77 -12.04 -2.93 -2.46
CA ARG A 77 -11.21 -1.77 -2.86
C ARG A 77 -12.03 -0.69 -3.55
N VAL A 78 -12.89 -1.08 -4.49
CA VAL A 78 -13.78 -0.17 -5.22
C VAL A 78 -14.69 0.58 -4.24
N ASN A 79 -15.28 -0.15 -3.28
CA ASN A 79 -16.11 0.44 -2.23
C ASN A 79 -15.30 1.36 -1.30
N GLY A 80 -14.08 0.95 -0.93
CA GLY A 80 -13.18 1.72 -0.06
C GLY A 80 -12.71 3.03 -0.68
N LEU A 81 -12.69 3.14 -2.02
CA LEU A 81 -12.37 4.37 -2.74
C LEU A 81 -13.56 5.32 -2.87
N GLY A 82 -14.74 4.95 -2.36
CA GLY A 82 -15.94 5.80 -2.36
C GLY A 82 -16.65 5.90 -3.72
N VAL A 83 -16.26 5.06 -4.69
CA VAL A 83 -16.87 5.03 -6.02
C VAL A 83 -18.24 4.36 -5.94
N ASN A 84 -19.29 5.16 -6.04
CA ASN A 84 -20.65 4.68 -5.89
C ASN A 84 -21.19 4.08 -7.20
N GLY A 85 -21.75 2.86 -7.12
CA GLY A 85 -22.40 2.21 -8.26
C GLY A 85 -21.43 1.55 -9.24
N ALA A 86 -20.19 1.31 -8.83
CA ALA A 86 -19.27 0.49 -9.58
C ALA A 86 -19.62 -1.01 -9.47
N GLU A 87 -19.44 -1.73 -10.56
CA GLU A 87 -19.78 -3.14 -10.68
C GLU A 87 -18.52 -3.96 -11.00
N VAL A 88 -18.35 -5.09 -10.30
CA VAL A 88 -17.25 -6.02 -10.52
C VAL A 88 -17.81 -7.37 -10.93
N VAL A 89 -17.68 -7.69 -12.21
CA VAL A 89 -18.23 -8.92 -12.81
C VAL A 89 -17.09 -9.83 -13.24
N LEU A 90 -17.34 -11.13 -13.14
CA LEU A 90 -16.43 -12.15 -13.62
C LEU A 90 -16.87 -12.60 -15.02
N ASP A 91 -16.04 -12.39 -16.02
CA ASP A 91 -16.26 -12.76 -17.42
C ASP A 91 -15.27 -13.87 -17.82
N GLY A 92 -15.72 -15.12 -17.76
CA GLY A 92 -14.85 -16.29 -17.96
C GLY A 92 -13.70 -16.32 -16.94
N THR A 93 -12.47 -16.09 -17.43
CA THR A 93 -11.21 -16.00 -16.66
C THR A 93 -10.77 -14.54 -16.39
N GLN A 94 -11.56 -13.56 -16.83
CA GLN A 94 -11.29 -12.13 -16.69
C GLN A 94 -12.22 -11.49 -15.66
N ILE A 95 -11.78 -10.40 -15.05
CA ILE A 95 -12.58 -9.59 -14.13
C ILE A 95 -12.83 -8.24 -14.80
N VAL A 96 -14.09 -7.91 -15.03
CA VAL A 96 -14.50 -6.64 -15.64
C VAL A 96 -15.00 -5.71 -14.54
N ILE A 97 -14.34 -4.57 -14.39
CA ILE A 97 -14.71 -3.51 -13.45
C ILE A 97 -15.34 -2.39 -14.26
N THR A 98 -16.58 -2.05 -13.97
CA THR A 98 -17.27 -0.93 -14.60
C THR A 98 -17.53 0.17 -13.58
N VAL A 99 -17.01 1.37 -13.85
CA VAL A 99 -17.19 2.55 -13.01
C VAL A 99 -18.11 3.54 -13.74
N PRO A 100 -19.23 3.97 -13.14
CA PRO A 100 -20.13 4.95 -13.75
C PRO A 100 -19.50 6.35 -13.79
N GLY A 101 -19.78 7.11 -14.86
CA GLY A 101 -19.33 8.49 -15.02
C GLY A 101 -17.90 8.65 -15.54
N ASP A 102 -17.33 9.84 -15.33
CA ASP A 102 -16.05 10.28 -15.93
C ASP A 102 -14.82 9.94 -15.05
N GLU A 103 -14.97 9.15 -13.98
CA GLU A 103 -13.90 8.75 -13.06
C GLU A 103 -12.97 7.65 -13.63
N GLY A 104 -12.72 7.68 -14.95
CA GLY A 104 -11.93 6.65 -15.64
C GLY A 104 -10.47 6.54 -15.17
N GLU A 105 -9.88 7.64 -14.68
CA GLU A 105 -8.52 7.60 -14.11
C GLU A 105 -8.48 6.91 -12.74
N GLN A 106 -9.54 7.06 -11.93
CA GLN A 106 -9.67 6.29 -10.68
C GLN A 106 -9.92 4.81 -11.01
N ALA A 107 -10.64 4.51 -12.10
CA ALA A 107 -10.82 3.12 -12.53
C ALA A 107 -9.49 2.40 -12.85
N LYS A 108 -8.45 3.13 -13.29
CA LYS A 108 -7.12 2.55 -13.54
C LYS A 108 -6.38 2.18 -12.26
N THR A 109 -6.58 2.90 -11.16
CA THR A 109 -5.97 2.55 -9.86
C THR A 109 -6.64 1.32 -9.23
N LEU A 110 -7.91 1.06 -9.56
CA LEU A 110 -8.64 -0.15 -9.12
C LEU A 110 -8.01 -1.45 -9.63
N GLY A 111 -7.38 -1.42 -10.80
CA GLY A 111 -6.73 -2.56 -11.42
C GLY A 111 -5.28 -2.78 -11.02
N GLN A 112 -4.68 -1.89 -10.20
CA GLN A 112 -3.30 -2.06 -9.77
C GLN A 112 -3.19 -3.12 -8.68
N THR A 113 -2.15 -3.95 -8.77
CA THR A 113 -1.74 -4.80 -7.66
C THR A 113 -1.34 -3.90 -6.48
N ALA A 114 -1.44 -4.42 -5.26
CA ALA A 114 -1.01 -3.71 -4.05
C ALA A 114 -0.19 -4.68 -3.20
N LYS A 115 0.91 -5.21 -3.78
CA LYS A 115 1.75 -6.19 -3.10
C LYS A 115 2.61 -5.45 -2.07
N LEU A 116 2.20 -5.52 -0.80
CA LEU A 116 2.95 -5.01 0.33
C LEU A 116 3.98 -6.03 0.81
N GLY A 117 5.23 -5.61 0.90
CA GLY A 117 6.33 -6.37 1.48
C GLY A 117 7.18 -5.51 2.40
N PHE A 118 7.45 -6.02 3.59
CA PHE A 118 8.41 -5.46 4.51
C PHE A 118 9.77 -6.04 4.14
N ARG A 119 10.77 -5.19 3.94
CA ARG A 119 12.13 -5.62 3.58
C ARG A 119 13.13 -4.90 4.49
N LYS A 120 14.23 -5.57 4.86
CA LYS A 120 15.33 -4.89 5.56
C LYS A 120 16.06 -3.98 4.57
N VAL A 121 16.38 -2.75 4.95
CA VAL A 121 17.26 -1.89 4.16
C VAL A 121 18.70 -2.36 4.36
N VAL A 122 19.32 -2.81 3.27
CA VAL A 122 20.73 -3.23 3.28
C VAL A 122 21.63 -2.01 3.10
N ALA A 123 21.28 -1.12 2.16
CA ALA A 123 22.00 0.13 1.92
C ALA A 123 21.12 1.19 1.23
N GLY A 124 21.51 2.46 1.34
CA GLY A 124 20.78 3.63 0.82
C GLY A 124 20.44 4.65 1.93
N PRO A 125 19.61 5.68 1.68
CA PRO A 125 19.20 6.11 0.35
C PRO A 125 20.42 6.48 -0.51
N PHE A 126 20.29 6.24 -1.80
CA PHE A 126 21.24 6.66 -2.81
C PHE A 126 20.59 7.73 -3.68
N ASP A 127 21.36 8.74 -4.10
CA ASP A 127 20.97 9.57 -5.23
C ASP A 127 21.39 8.84 -6.53
N PRO A 128 20.44 8.32 -7.33
CA PRO A 128 20.76 7.60 -8.56
C PRO A 128 21.49 8.49 -9.58
N ALA A 129 21.18 9.80 -9.61
CA ALA A 129 21.81 10.73 -10.52
C ALA A 129 23.27 10.99 -10.11
N ALA A 130 23.56 11.09 -8.82
CA ALA A 130 24.94 11.24 -8.34
C ALA A 130 25.79 10.01 -8.67
N LEU A 131 25.26 8.79 -8.46
CA LEU A 131 25.99 7.54 -8.72
C LEU A 131 26.17 7.24 -10.21
N ALA A 132 25.21 7.62 -11.07
CA ALA A 132 25.36 7.51 -12.51
C ALA A 132 26.51 8.40 -13.02
N ASN A 133 26.70 9.58 -12.43
CA ASN A 133 27.75 10.55 -12.80
C ASN A 133 29.12 10.26 -12.16
N ALA A 134 29.16 9.60 -11.00
CA ALA A 134 30.41 9.22 -10.33
C ALA A 134 31.26 8.20 -11.13
N GLY A 135 30.64 7.45 -12.03
CA GLY A 135 31.34 6.52 -12.95
C GLY A 135 32.19 7.19 -14.03
N GLN A 136 32.19 8.53 -14.14
CA GLN A 136 33.05 9.29 -15.07
C GLN A 136 34.19 10.06 -14.38
N GLY A 137 34.35 9.95 -13.06
CA GLY A 137 35.44 10.61 -12.35
C GLY A 137 35.87 9.79 -11.15
N GLY A 138 36.89 8.96 -11.31
CA GLY A 138 37.56 8.37 -10.16
C GLY A 138 38.27 9.47 -9.37
N GLN A 139 37.73 9.85 -8.22
CA GLN A 139 38.52 10.00 -6.98
C GLN A 139 37.63 10.21 -5.75
N GLN A 140 38.02 9.48 -4.71
CA GLN A 140 37.65 9.53 -3.31
C GLN A 140 37.45 10.96 -2.77
N GLY A 141 36.30 11.20 -2.15
CA GLY A 141 35.98 12.42 -1.41
C GLY A 141 35.37 12.07 -0.05
N ASP A 142 36.23 12.01 0.97
CA ASP A 142 35.88 12.09 2.38
C ASP A 142 35.22 13.45 2.66
N GLY A 143 33.99 13.41 3.17
CA GLY A 143 33.15 14.57 3.45
C GLY A 143 32.92 14.74 4.93
N THR A 144 33.97 15.07 5.67
CA THR A 144 33.90 15.64 7.01
C THR A 144 33.19 16.99 6.93
N ALA A 145 32.02 17.13 7.56
CA ALA A 145 31.39 18.42 7.82
C ALA A 145 31.62 18.79 9.29
N GLU A 146 32.55 19.71 9.55
CA GLU A 146 32.68 20.40 10.83
C GLU A 146 31.84 21.70 10.85
N PRO A 147 31.39 22.16 12.04
CA PRO A 147 30.29 23.09 12.21
C PRO A 147 30.73 24.56 12.32
N GLY A 148 29.88 25.46 11.84
CA GLY A 148 30.02 26.91 12.06
C GLY A 148 29.58 27.34 13.47
N LYS A 149 30.54 27.78 14.29
CA LYS A 149 30.36 28.79 15.36
C LYS A 149 30.06 30.16 14.69
N GLY A 150 29.35 31.13 15.25
CA GLY A 150 28.74 31.32 16.57
C GLY A 150 28.48 32.83 16.79
N SER A 151 27.57 33.15 17.72
CA SER A 151 27.56 34.30 18.66
C SER A 151 26.18 34.31 19.36
N LYS A 152 26.02 34.04 20.66
CA LYS A 152 26.37 34.84 21.86
C LYS A 152 25.63 36.19 21.90
N ASP A 153 24.94 36.64 22.95
CA ASP A 153 24.72 36.26 24.37
C ASP A 153 23.27 36.73 24.72
N ASP A 154 22.58 36.35 25.81
CA ASP A 154 22.75 36.87 27.17
C ASP A 154 21.86 36.14 28.20
N ASP A 155 22.34 36.19 29.44
CA ASP A 155 21.88 35.63 30.72
C ASP A 155 20.40 35.79 31.14
N ALA A 156 19.89 34.82 31.93
CA ALA A 156 19.39 35.08 33.29
C ALA A 156 19.08 33.79 34.09
N LYS A 157 19.33 33.89 35.39
CA LYS A 157 19.35 32.92 36.51
C LYS A 157 17.98 32.47 37.06
N ASP A 158 18.09 31.47 37.95
CA ASP A 158 17.28 31.18 39.17
C ASP A 158 15.86 30.63 38.94
N ASP A 159 15.29 29.69 39.69
CA ASP A 159 15.60 28.94 40.93
C ASP A 159 14.72 27.66 40.81
N GLY A 160 15.11 26.45 41.20
CA GLY A 160 15.06 25.97 42.59
C GLY A 160 13.77 25.19 42.92
N LYS A 161 13.93 24.00 43.54
CA LYS A 161 12.95 23.00 44.06
C LYS A 161 12.32 22.05 43.03
N GLY A 162 12.47 20.72 43.11
CA GLY A 162 12.68 19.84 44.25
C GLY A 162 11.33 19.32 44.74
N ASP A 163 11.02 18.05 44.46
CA ASP A 163 10.43 17.10 45.40
C ASP A 163 10.37 15.69 44.79
N ASP A 164 11.01 14.75 45.49
CA ASP A 164 10.90 13.31 45.34
C ASP A 164 9.49 12.82 45.71
N ASN A 165 8.98 11.78 45.02
CA ASN A 165 8.63 10.55 45.74
C ASN A 165 8.42 9.32 44.84
N THR A 166 9.30 8.36 45.07
CA THR A 166 9.12 6.90 45.18
C THR A 166 7.69 6.35 45.37
N GLY A 167 7.41 5.26 44.65
CA GLY A 167 7.04 3.98 45.29
C GLY A 167 5.67 3.37 44.97
N GLY A 168 5.69 2.09 44.56
CA GLY A 168 4.68 1.12 44.97
C GLY A 168 3.92 0.42 43.84
N GLY A 169 4.32 -0.81 43.51
CA GLY A 169 3.56 -1.70 42.65
C GLY A 169 2.36 -2.36 43.33
N SER A 170 1.52 -3.02 42.54
CA SER A 170 0.76 -4.18 42.95
C SER A 170 0.34 -4.99 41.73
N ALA A 171 0.62 -6.29 41.81
CA ALA A 171 0.16 -7.32 40.89
C ALA A 171 -1.36 -7.53 41.00
N VAL A 172 -1.96 -8.03 39.92
CA VAL A 172 -3.12 -8.91 39.99
C VAL A 172 -3.05 -9.93 38.85
N ALA A 173 -3.14 -11.19 39.25
CA ALA A 173 -3.25 -12.37 38.40
C ALA A 173 -4.71 -12.85 38.34
N GLY A 174 -5.02 -13.62 37.30
CA GLY A 174 -6.23 -14.44 37.14
C GLY A 174 -6.95 -14.12 35.83
N ALA A 175 -7.42 -15.05 35.01
CA ALA A 175 -7.37 -16.51 35.01
C ALA A 175 -7.72 -16.98 33.58
N ALA A 176 -7.34 -18.20 33.24
CA ALA A 176 -7.57 -18.87 31.97
C ALA A 176 -9.02 -19.32 31.74
N GLN A 177 -9.45 -19.38 30.48
CA GLN A 177 -10.33 -20.37 29.84
C GLN A 177 -10.19 -20.16 28.31
N ASP A 178 -9.53 -21.06 27.58
CA ASP A 178 -10.03 -22.33 27.01
C ASP A 178 -10.96 -22.08 25.82
N ASP A 179 -10.39 -22.20 24.61
CA ASP A 179 -11.09 -22.58 23.38
C ASP A 179 -10.03 -23.13 22.40
N GLN A 180 -9.99 -24.47 22.33
CA GLN A 180 -9.31 -25.27 21.33
C GLN A 180 -10.14 -25.32 20.03
N ASP A 181 -9.45 -25.73 18.96
CA ASP A 181 -9.96 -26.24 17.67
C ASP A 181 -10.10 -25.24 16.52
N ALA A 182 -9.00 -25.10 15.77
CA ALA A 182 -8.97 -25.25 14.31
C ALA A 182 -7.50 -25.30 13.80
N GLU A 183 -6.83 -26.43 14.04
CA GLU A 183 -5.71 -26.87 13.21
C GLU A 183 -6.25 -27.56 11.94
N ASP A 184 -5.40 -27.62 10.90
CA ASP A 184 -5.56 -28.27 9.58
C ASP A 184 -6.16 -27.33 8.49
N LYS A 185 -5.43 -26.85 7.47
CA LYS A 185 -4.27 -27.37 6.74
C LYS A 185 -3.40 -26.22 6.23
N ALA A 186 -2.17 -26.12 6.75
CA ALA A 186 -1.09 -25.50 6.00
C ALA A 186 -0.41 -26.63 5.22
N THR A 187 -0.84 -26.84 3.97
CA THR A 187 -0.05 -27.65 3.05
C THR A 187 1.18 -26.85 2.66
N ASP A 188 2.31 -27.40 3.10
CA ASP A 188 3.66 -27.20 2.58
C ASP A 188 3.66 -27.31 1.05
N GLU A 189 3.62 -26.16 0.37
CA GLU A 189 4.10 -26.02 -1.00
C GLU A 189 5.29 -25.06 -1.00
N THR A 190 6.43 -25.56 -0.51
CA THR A 190 7.72 -25.02 -0.95
C THR A 190 8.17 -25.73 -2.22
N LYS A 191 8.30 -25.00 -3.34
CA LYS A 191 9.50 -24.87 -4.19
C LYS A 191 9.19 -24.36 -5.62
N ASP A 192 9.91 -23.31 -6.01
CA ASP A 192 10.36 -23.00 -7.37
C ASP A 192 9.42 -22.40 -8.45
N ASP A 193 8.28 -21.77 -8.11
CA ASP A 193 7.39 -21.21 -9.15
C ASP A 193 7.27 -19.68 -9.24
N ALA A 194 7.70 -18.93 -8.22
CA ALA A 194 7.58 -17.46 -8.23
C ALA A 194 8.56 -16.74 -9.19
N SER A 195 9.50 -17.48 -9.80
CA SER A 195 10.61 -16.91 -10.57
C SER A 195 10.41 -16.87 -12.08
N GLN A 196 9.32 -17.44 -12.62
CA GLN A 196 9.06 -17.36 -14.06
C GLN A 196 8.35 -16.04 -14.42
N VAL A 197 8.66 -15.51 -15.61
CA VAL A 197 7.96 -14.35 -16.16
C VAL A 197 6.74 -14.87 -16.89
N ASP A 198 5.58 -14.25 -16.65
CA ASP A 198 4.31 -14.69 -17.22
C ASP A 198 4.40 -14.85 -18.76
N PRO A 199 4.20 -16.07 -19.30
CA PRO A 199 4.30 -16.33 -20.73
C PRO A 199 3.20 -15.66 -21.54
N GLY A 200 2.12 -15.19 -20.90
CA GLY A 200 1.03 -14.43 -21.52
C GLY A 200 1.33 -12.95 -21.76
N LEU A 201 2.47 -12.43 -21.28
CA LEU A 201 2.90 -11.06 -21.52
C LEU A 201 3.45 -10.86 -22.95
N PRO A 202 3.42 -9.62 -23.50
CA PRO A 202 4.17 -9.30 -24.70
C PRO A 202 5.66 -9.65 -24.54
N GLU A 203 6.28 -10.21 -25.58
CA GLU A 203 7.69 -10.67 -25.53
C GLU A 203 8.66 -9.56 -25.12
N GLU A 204 8.42 -8.32 -25.56
CA GLU A 204 9.16 -7.12 -25.14
C GLU A 204 9.08 -6.92 -23.62
N THR A 205 7.88 -6.95 -23.05
CA THR A 205 7.66 -6.82 -21.61
C THR A 205 8.32 -7.96 -20.84
N GLN A 206 8.28 -9.18 -21.37
CA GLN A 206 8.95 -10.33 -20.73
C GLN A 206 10.46 -10.12 -20.65
N LYS A 207 11.06 -9.60 -21.73
CA LYS A 207 12.50 -9.28 -21.78
C LYS A 207 12.85 -8.16 -20.79
N GLU A 208 12.05 -7.09 -20.74
CA GLU A 208 12.23 -5.99 -19.79
C GLU A 208 12.21 -6.49 -18.33
N ILE A 209 11.22 -7.32 -17.97
CA ILE A 209 11.12 -7.92 -16.63
C ILE A 209 12.34 -8.79 -16.34
N THR A 210 12.73 -9.66 -17.28
CA THR A 210 13.84 -10.60 -17.09
C THR A 210 15.16 -9.86 -16.87
N GLU A 211 15.47 -8.85 -17.70
CA GLU A 211 16.68 -8.05 -17.55
C GLU A 211 16.64 -7.22 -16.25
N ALA A 212 15.49 -6.64 -15.90
CA ALA A 212 15.34 -5.92 -14.64
C ALA A 212 15.53 -6.82 -13.41
N ARG A 213 14.98 -8.06 -13.41
CA ARG A 213 15.19 -9.06 -12.35
C ARG A 213 16.68 -9.41 -12.23
N LYS A 214 17.34 -9.69 -13.35
CA LYS A 214 18.77 -10.05 -13.39
C LYS A 214 19.67 -8.97 -12.79
N LEU A 215 19.32 -7.69 -12.96
CA LEU A 215 20.12 -6.59 -12.44
C LEU A 215 19.74 -6.22 -11.01
N ARG A 216 18.44 -6.04 -10.73
CA ARG A 216 17.96 -5.49 -9.46
C ARG A 216 17.59 -6.52 -8.40
N GLN A 217 17.58 -7.82 -8.76
CA GLN A 217 17.29 -8.93 -7.84
C GLN A 217 18.39 -10.01 -7.83
N SER A 218 19.59 -9.71 -8.35
CA SER A 218 20.73 -10.62 -8.25
C SER A 218 21.11 -10.87 -6.80
N LYS A 219 21.40 -12.13 -6.45
CA LYS A 219 21.95 -12.49 -5.13
C LYS A 219 23.31 -11.84 -4.87
N ASP A 220 24.04 -11.47 -5.93
CA ASP A 220 25.32 -10.75 -5.81
C ASP A 220 25.16 -9.40 -5.10
N LEU A 221 23.97 -8.78 -5.15
CA LEU A 221 23.70 -7.50 -4.48
C LEU A 221 23.89 -7.55 -2.96
N ILE A 222 23.71 -8.73 -2.36
CA ILE A 222 23.84 -8.97 -0.92
C ILE A 222 24.99 -9.93 -0.60
N ALA A 223 25.86 -10.21 -1.57
CA ALA A 223 27.08 -10.97 -1.35
C ALA A 223 28.13 -10.14 -0.58
N GLU A 224 29.20 -10.79 -0.12
CA GLU A 224 30.31 -10.09 0.54
C GLU A 224 31.38 -9.66 -0.49
N GLY A 225 32.02 -8.51 -0.24
CA GLY A 225 33.17 -8.04 -1.00
C GLY A 225 32.86 -7.22 -2.27
N PRO A 226 33.86 -7.02 -3.15
CA PRO A 226 33.76 -6.08 -4.28
C PRO A 226 32.65 -6.41 -5.30
N GLN A 227 32.22 -7.67 -5.35
CA GLN A 227 31.16 -8.15 -6.25
C GLN A 227 29.81 -7.46 -5.95
N ALA A 228 29.49 -7.27 -4.67
CA ALA A 228 28.25 -6.60 -4.28
C ALA A 228 28.23 -5.13 -4.67
N GLN A 229 29.37 -4.44 -4.56
CA GLN A 229 29.48 -3.05 -4.98
C GLN A 229 29.29 -2.90 -6.50
N ALA A 230 29.92 -3.76 -7.29
CA ALA A 230 29.75 -3.76 -8.75
C ALA A 230 28.32 -4.11 -9.18
N ALA A 231 27.68 -5.07 -8.50
CA ALA A 231 26.29 -5.44 -8.75
C ALA A 231 25.34 -4.28 -8.43
N LEU A 232 25.55 -3.61 -7.29
CA LEU A 232 24.75 -2.46 -6.87
C LEU A 232 24.88 -1.29 -7.84
N GLU A 233 26.10 -0.96 -8.26
CA GLU A 233 26.33 0.09 -9.25
C GLU A 233 25.60 -0.20 -10.57
N LYS A 234 25.67 -1.44 -11.05
CA LYS A 234 24.97 -1.87 -12.27
C LYS A 234 23.44 -1.78 -12.11
N ALA A 235 22.92 -2.20 -10.96
CA ALA A 235 21.49 -2.15 -10.67
C ALA A 235 20.97 -0.70 -10.62
N ILE A 236 21.67 0.18 -9.90
CA ILE A 236 21.30 1.60 -9.79
C ILE A 236 21.37 2.29 -11.16
N LYS A 237 22.39 2.02 -11.98
CA LYS A 237 22.50 2.58 -13.34
C LYS A 237 21.37 2.13 -14.27
N SER A 238 20.81 0.94 -14.04
CA SER A 238 19.65 0.45 -14.80
C SER A 238 18.31 1.01 -14.32
N LEU A 239 18.29 1.68 -13.16
CA LEU A 239 17.08 2.13 -12.50
C LEU A 239 16.77 3.59 -12.84
N ASP A 240 15.64 3.81 -13.51
CA ASP A 240 15.09 5.15 -13.77
C ASP A 240 14.09 5.55 -12.68
N CYS A 241 14.57 6.36 -11.73
CA CYS A 241 13.77 6.93 -10.65
C CYS A 241 12.98 8.20 -11.06
N GLY A 242 12.86 8.50 -12.35
CA GLY A 242 12.07 9.60 -12.88
C GLY A 242 10.57 9.50 -12.56
N LYS A 243 9.88 10.65 -12.52
CA LYS A 243 8.43 10.71 -12.29
C LYS A 243 7.66 10.06 -13.46
N GLY A 244 6.62 9.28 -13.14
CA GLY A 244 5.72 8.67 -14.13
C GLY A 244 6.30 7.48 -14.89
N LYS A 245 7.51 7.03 -14.54
CA LYS A 245 8.11 5.81 -15.08
C LYS A 245 7.50 4.60 -14.37
N GLN A 246 6.91 3.70 -15.15
CA GLN A 246 6.44 2.41 -14.62
C GLN A 246 7.63 1.47 -14.51
N ASP A 247 7.85 0.96 -13.31
CA ASP A 247 8.87 -0.06 -13.06
C ASP A 247 8.39 -1.41 -13.62
N PRO A 248 9.16 -2.09 -14.49
CA PRO A 248 8.77 -3.38 -15.05
C PRO A 248 8.59 -4.47 -13.98
N LEU A 249 9.24 -4.33 -12.82
CA LEU A 249 9.09 -5.28 -11.73
C LEU A 249 7.83 -5.06 -10.87
N ARG A 250 7.01 -4.03 -11.14
CA ARG A 250 5.72 -3.84 -10.44
C ARG A 250 4.86 -5.09 -10.58
N GLY A 251 4.60 -5.77 -9.46
CA GLY A 251 3.85 -7.02 -9.43
C GLY A 251 4.62 -8.25 -9.92
N ASN A 252 5.82 -8.06 -10.47
CA ASN A 252 6.69 -9.08 -11.07
C ASN A 252 8.01 -9.26 -10.30
N ASP A 253 8.20 -8.69 -9.12
CA ASP A 253 9.38 -8.97 -8.30
C ASP A 253 9.30 -10.34 -7.62
N ASP A 254 10.45 -10.98 -7.46
CA ASP A 254 10.56 -12.17 -6.63
C ASP A 254 10.73 -11.75 -5.15
N PRO A 255 9.79 -12.10 -4.25
CA PRO A 255 9.86 -11.71 -2.84
C PRO A 255 11.02 -12.38 -2.09
N THR A 256 11.57 -13.48 -2.60
CA THR A 256 12.66 -14.24 -1.96
C THR A 256 14.04 -13.69 -2.27
N LEU A 257 14.15 -12.77 -3.23
CA LEU A 257 15.39 -12.15 -3.68
C LEU A 257 15.54 -10.71 -3.15
N PRO A 258 16.78 -10.17 -3.10
CA PRO A 258 16.98 -8.75 -2.84
C PRO A 258 16.31 -7.88 -3.91
N LEU A 259 16.18 -6.58 -3.64
CA LEU A 259 15.55 -5.63 -4.55
C LEU A 259 16.26 -4.28 -4.48
N VAL A 260 16.66 -3.75 -5.64
CA VAL A 260 17.03 -2.33 -5.78
C VAL A 260 15.81 -1.56 -6.31
N ALA A 261 15.31 -0.60 -5.54
CA ALA A 261 14.05 0.09 -5.80
C ALA A 261 14.13 1.58 -5.49
N CYS A 262 13.29 2.39 -6.15
CA CYS A 262 13.15 3.82 -5.85
C CYS A 262 12.18 4.03 -4.68
N ASP A 263 12.30 5.13 -3.95
CA ASP A 263 11.23 5.62 -3.09
C ASP A 263 10.03 6.15 -3.88
N GLN A 264 8.93 6.32 -3.16
CA GLN A 264 7.70 6.94 -3.63
C GLN A 264 7.73 8.46 -3.47
N ASP A 265 8.59 8.98 -2.58
CA ASP A 265 8.60 10.39 -2.18
C ASP A 265 8.69 11.32 -3.40
N ARG A 266 7.84 12.34 -3.41
CA ARG A 266 7.83 13.36 -4.46
C ARG A 266 9.11 14.16 -4.36
N ALA A 267 10.13 13.70 -5.07
CA ALA A 267 11.45 14.30 -5.22
C ALA A 267 11.49 15.80 -4.89
N SER A 268 11.99 16.15 -3.69
CA SER A 268 12.25 17.53 -3.28
C SER A 268 13.27 18.22 -4.21
N ALA A 269 14.05 17.43 -4.96
CA ALA A 269 15.07 17.86 -5.93
C ALA A 269 14.88 17.30 -7.36
N GLY A 270 13.72 16.71 -7.69
CA GLY A 270 13.44 16.18 -9.03
C GLY A 270 13.83 14.71 -9.31
N THR A 271 14.68 14.08 -8.47
CA THR A 271 15.00 12.64 -8.52
C THR A 271 14.60 11.93 -7.21
N ARG A 272 13.99 10.74 -7.32
CA ARG A 272 13.65 9.84 -6.21
C ARG A 272 14.89 9.08 -5.72
N SER A 273 14.98 8.77 -4.43
CA SER A 273 16.13 8.04 -3.89
C SER A 273 16.03 6.56 -4.24
N ALA A 274 17.17 5.88 -4.41
CA ALA A 274 17.20 4.42 -4.54
C ALA A 274 17.64 3.75 -3.23
N TYR A 275 17.17 2.53 -3.01
CA TYR A 275 17.52 1.68 -1.87
C TYR A 275 17.91 0.29 -2.37
N LEU A 276 18.88 -0.33 -1.68
CA LEU A 276 19.10 -1.77 -1.74
C LEU A 276 18.40 -2.42 -0.57
N LEU A 277 17.51 -3.36 -0.87
CA LEU A 277 16.64 -4.04 0.08
C LEU A 277 16.93 -5.54 0.07
N GLY A 278 16.79 -6.17 1.23
CA GLY A 278 16.80 -7.62 1.35
C GLY A 278 15.51 -8.26 0.81
N PRO A 279 15.41 -9.60 0.90
CA PRO A 279 14.16 -10.33 0.67
C PRO A 279 13.01 -9.83 1.55
N VAL A 280 11.78 -10.17 1.17
CA VAL A 280 10.58 -9.89 1.98
C VAL A 280 10.65 -10.69 3.27
N ILE A 281 10.64 -9.98 4.40
CA ILE A 281 10.69 -10.57 5.74
C ILE A 281 9.28 -10.71 6.36
N LEU A 282 8.33 -9.90 5.92
CA LEU A 282 6.92 -9.98 6.28
C LEU A 282 6.07 -9.47 5.11
N ASP A 283 5.04 -10.21 4.73
CA ASP A 283 4.15 -9.87 3.62
C ASP A 283 2.79 -9.35 4.10
N GLY A 284 2.02 -8.79 3.18
CA GLY A 284 0.69 -8.26 3.46
C GLY A 284 -0.34 -9.27 3.95
N GLN A 285 -0.15 -10.59 3.77
CA GLN A 285 -1.09 -11.61 4.27
C GLN A 285 -1.02 -11.76 5.80
N MET A 286 0.06 -11.26 6.41
CA MET A 286 0.21 -11.23 7.87
C MET A 286 -0.52 -10.05 8.53
N ILE A 287 -1.15 -9.17 7.73
CA ILE A 287 -1.96 -8.04 8.18
C ILE A 287 -3.41 -8.47 8.30
N LYS A 288 -4.02 -8.12 9.43
CA LYS A 288 -5.45 -8.33 9.70
C LYS A 288 -6.28 -7.13 9.25
N ASP A 289 -5.82 -5.92 9.55
CA ASP A 289 -6.54 -4.68 9.19
C ASP A 289 -5.57 -3.51 8.98
N SER A 290 -6.00 -2.52 8.21
CA SER A 290 -5.27 -1.28 7.96
C SER A 290 -6.20 -0.08 7.88
N THR A 291 -5.90 0.97 8.66
CA THR A 291 -6.70 2.20 8.71
C THR A 291 -5.85 3.44 8.50
N SER A 292 -6.36 4.39 7.73
CA SER A 292 -5.76 5.72 7.60
C SER A 292 -6.27 6.64 8.71
N SER A 293 -5.36 7.41 9.30
CA SER A 293 -5.71 8.48 10.24
C SER A 293 -4.82 9.68 10.04
N VAL A 294 -5.26 10.86 10.47
CA VAL A 294 -4.39 12.03 10.57
C VAL A 294 -3.42 11.81 11.74
N ASN A 295 -2.19 12.29 11.63
CA ASN A 295 -1.22 12.25 12.72
C ASN A 295 -1.77 12.95 13.97
N GLN A 296 -1.29 12.56 15.15
CA GLN A 296 -1.74 13.14 16.43
C GLN A 296 -1.46 14.65 16.54
N ASP A 297 -0.45 15.14 15.83
CA ASP A 297 -0.10 16.57 15.77
C ASP A 297 -0.95 17.35 14.75
N GLY A 298 -1.88 16.69 14.06
CA GLY A 298 -2.78 17.30 13.07
C GLY A 298 -2.14 17.59 11.70
N ILE A 299 -0.86 17.25 11.51
CA ILE A 299 -0.12 17.50 10.27
C ILE A 299 0.30 16.16 9.66
N GLY A 300 -0.18 15.89 8.45
CA GLY A 300 0.12 14.68 7.68
C GLY A 300 -0.76 13.48 8.04
N HIS A 301 -0.73 12.47 7.17
CA HIS A 301 -1.47 11.23 7.35
C HIS A 301 -0.54 10.10 7.82
N GLN A 302 -1.13 9.10 8.46
CA GLN A 302 -0.48 7.85 8.85
C GLN A 302 -1.39 6.68 8.52
N VAL A 303 -0.77 5.52 8.33
CA VAL A 303 -1.47 4.25 8.19
C VAL A 303 -1.18 3.41 9.43
N ASN A 304 -2.22 3.03 10.14
CA ASN A 304 -2.14 2.06 11.24
C ASN A 304 -2.32 0.65 10.66
N ILE A 305 -1.47 -0.27 11.08
CA ILE A 305 -1.51 -1.67 10.69
C ILE A 305 -1.75 -2.53 11.93
N GLU A 306 -2.80 -3.34 11.87
CA GLU A 306 -3.05 -4.42 12.81
C GLU A 306 -2.62 -5.74 12.18
N PHE A 307 -1.74 -6.48 12.86
CA PHE A 307 -1.30 -7.78 12.40
C PHE A 307 -2.21 -8.91 12.87
N THR A 308 -2.20 -10.02 12.13
CA THR A 308 -2.67 -11.32 12.65
C THR A 308 -1.81 -11.76 13.85
N ASN A 309 -2.26 -12.76 14.61
CA ASN A 309 -1.47 -13.28 15.75
C ASN A 309 -0.07 -13.78 15.33
N ALA A 310 -0.01 -14.49 14.19
CA ALA A 310 1.25 -14.95 13.61
C ALA A 310 2.11 -13.77 13.14
N GLY A 311 1.49 -12.78 12.47
CA GLY A 311 2.14 -11.57 12.01
C GLY A 311 2.75 -10.76 13.15
N SER A 312 1.98 -10.52 14.23
CA SER A 312 2.42 -9.78 15.42
C SER A 312 3.62 -10.44 16.08
N SER A 313 3.59 -11.77 16.24
CA SER A 313 4.71 -12.54 16.81
C SER A 313 5.97 -12.46 15.94
N LYS A 314 5.82 -12.62 14.62
CA LYS A 314 6.93 -12.51 13.67
C LYS A 314 7.51 -11.09 13.64
N TRP A 315 6.66 -10.08 13.67
CA TRP A 315 7.04 -8.67 13.66
C TRP A 315 7.78 -8.25 14.93
N ALA A 316 7.31 -8.69 16.10
CA ALA A 316 8.00 -8.45 17.37
C ALA A 316 9.42 -9.05 17.38
N LYS A 317 9.58 -10.26 16.83
CA LYS A 317 10.90 -10.88 16.68
C LYS A 317 11.82 -10.07 15.74
N ILE A 318 11.33 -9.73 14.55
CA ILE A 318 12.09 -8.95 13.55
C ILE A 318 12.55 -7.62 14.14
N THR A 319 11.64 -6.86 14.73
CA THR A 319 11.98 -5.52 15.28
C THR A 319 12.91 -5.61 16.47
N SER A 320 12.82 -6.66 17.30
CA SER A 320 13.78 -6.93 18.38
C SER A 320 15.19 -7.19 17.84
N GLU A 321 15.32 -8.03 16.82
CA GLU A 321 16.62 -8.34 16.19
C GLU A 321 17.22 -7.07 15.55
N MET A 322 16.41 -6.28 14.85
CA MET A 322 16.84 -5.03 14.23
C MET A 322 17.21 -3.96 15.26
N ALA A 323 16.51 -3.88 16.39
CA ALA A 323 16.86 -2.96 17.48
C ALA A 323 18.22 -3.31 18.09
N GLN A 324 18.52 -4.60 18.26
CA GLN A 324 19.83 -5.07 18.74
C GLN A 324 20.94 -4.76 17.73
N GLU A 325 20.66 -4.89 16.43
CA GLU A 325 21.58 -4.48 15.38
C GLU A 325 21.82 -2.96 15.41
N SER A 326 20.76 -2.15 15.51
CA SER A 326 20.87 -0.69 15.63
C SER A 326 21.73 -0.26 16.80
N ALA A 327 21.68 -0.97 17.93
CA ALA A 327 22.53 -0.68 19.09
C ALA A 327 24.03 -0.95 18.83
N GLN A 328 24.37 -1.76 17.83
CA GLN A 328 25.75 -2.09 17.43
C GLN A 328 26.24 -1.22 16.26
N ARG A 329 25.34 -0.52 15.57
CA ARG A 329 25.67 0.37 14.44
C ARG A 329 26.03 1.78 14.93
N PRO A 330 26.74 2.57 14.11
CA PRO A 330 26.90 4.01 14.36
C PRO A 330 25.56 4.69 14.59
N GLN A 331 25.51 5.66 15.52
CA GLN A 331 24.26 6.33 15.92
C GLN A 331 23.51 6.99 14.75
N ASN A 332 24.23 7.42 13.72
CA ASN A 332 23.68 8.08 12.54
C ASN A 332 23.24 7.10 11.43
N ASP A 333 23.40 5.79 11.62
CA ASP A 333 23.00 4.77 10.65
C ASP A 333 22.41 3.52 11.33
N PRO A 334 21.26 3.66 12.05
CA PRO A 334 20.56 2.52 12.65
C PRO A 334 20.01 1.57 11.57
N ALA A 335 19.69 0.34 11.96
CA ALA A 335 18.98 -0.59 11.11
C ALA A 335 17.60 -0.02 10.74
N ARG A 336 17.20 -0.22 9.48
CA ARG A 336 15.94 0.28 8.93
C ARG A 336 15.15 -0.82 8.26
N VAL A 337 13.84 -0.73 8.40
CA VAL A 337 12.88 -1.58 7.71
C VAL A 337 12.17 -0.72 6.67
N SER A 338 12.09 -1.19 5.44
CA SER A 338 11.31 -0.56 4.38
C SER A 338 9.96 -1.22 4.23
N PHE A 339 8.97 -0.39 3.95
CA PHE A 339 7.64 -0.77 3.53
C PHE A 339 7.58 -0.56 2.02
N VAL A 340 7.48 -1.66 1.27
CA VAL A 340 7.51 -1.64 -0.19
C VAL A 340 6.17 -2.03 -0.74
N MET A 341 5.62 -1.22 -1.64
CA MET A 341 4.39 -1.51 -2.35
C MET A 341 4.69 -1.56 -3.84
N ASP A 342 4.51 -2.74 -4.44
CA ASP A 342 4.77 -3.00 -5.86
C ASP A 342 6.10 -2.40 -6.33
N THR A 343 7.20 -2.79 -5.68
CA THR A 343 8.57 -2.33 -5.97
C THR A 343 8.88 -0.84 -5.73
N GLU A 344 7.97 -0.07 -5.12
CA GLU A 344 8.23 1.29 -4.66
C GLU A 344 8.38 1.34 -3.14
N VAL A 345 9.43 2.00 -2.65
CA VAL A 345 9.64 2.19 -1.21
C VAL A 345 8.74 3.32 -0.73
N VAL A 346 7.70 2.97 0.03
CA VAL A 346 6.75 3.92 0.60
C VAL A 346 7.36 4.67 1.78
N SER A 347 8.09 3.93 2.63
CA SER A 347 8.85 4.51 3.72
C SER A 347 9.95 3.55 4.18
N ALA A 348 10.98 4.08 4.84
CA ALA A 348 12.11 3.32 5.35
C ALA A 348 12.58 3.80 6.74
N PRO A 349 11.73 3.76 7.77
CA PRO A 349 12.07 4.25 9.11
C PRO A 349 13.15 3.39 9.80
N SER A 350 13.81 4.01 10.78
CA SER A 350 14.74 3.33 11.68
C SER A 350 14.01 2.49 12.72
N VAL A 351 14.65 1.39 13.11
CA VAL A 351 14.15 0.46 14.13
C VAL A 351 15.13 0.46 15.29
N THR A 352 14.80 1.19 16.34
CA THR A 352 15.66 1.34 17.54
C THR A 352 15.11 0.61 18.76
N GLN A 353 13.87 0.11 18.69
CA GLN A 353 13.18 -0.60 19.75
C GLN A 353 12.35 -1.73 19.17
N ALA A 354 12.12 -2.78 19.97
CA ALA A 354 11.20 -3.85 19.62
C ALA A 354 9.76 -3.34 19.65
N ILE A 355 8.94 -3.77 18.69
CA ILE A 355 7.53 -3.39 18.59
C ILE A 355 6.68 -4.63 18.82
N ALA A 356 5.94 -4.65 19.92
CA ALA A 356 4.94 -5.67 20.19
C ALA A 356 3.55 -5.11 19.86
N GLY A 357 2.92 -5.60 18.79
CA GLY A 357 1.56 -5.21 18.39
C GLY A 357 1.50 -4.26 17.17
N ASN A 358 0.53 -3.35 17.20
CA ASN A 358 0.18 -2.51 16.05
C ASN A 358 1.34 -1.61 15.63
N THR A 359 1.52 -1.45 14.32
CA THR A 359 2.57 -0.61 13.74
C THR A 359 1.97 0.54 12.98
N ARG A 360 2.64 1.69 13.04
CA ARG A 360 2.28 2.89 12.29
C ARG A 360 3.28 3.10 11.17
N ILE A 361 2.78 3.27 9.96
CA ILE A 361 3.55 3.74 8.81
C ILE A 361 3.27 5.22 8.65
N THR A 362 4.33 5.99 8.51
CA THR A 362 4.30 7.41 8.13
C THR A 362 5.07 7.60 6.83
N GLY A 363 4.67 8.59 6.05
CA GLY A 363 5.29 9.01 4.79
C GLY A 363 4.59 10.27 4.27
N ASP A 364 4.91 10.71 3.07
CA ASP A 364 4.24 11.83 2.39
C ASP A 364 2.87 11.42 1.81
N PHE A 365 2.00 10.90 2.68
CA PHE A 365 0.64 10.51 2.37
C PHE A 365 -0.26 11.75 2.17
N THR A 366 -1.12 11.73 1.15
CA THR A 366 -2.05 12.82 0.78
C THR A 366 -3.49 12.51 1.11
#